data_AF-A0A9B0U0V7-F1
#
_entry.id   AF-A0A9B0U0V7-F1
#
_cell.length_a   1.000
_cell.length_b   1.000
_cell.length_c   1.000
_cell.angle_alpha   90.00
_cell.angle_beta   90.00
_cell.angle_gamma   90.00
#
_symmetry.space_group_name_H-M   'P 1'
#
loop_
_entity.id
_entity.type
_entity.pdbx_description
1 polymer ?
#
loop_
_entity_poly.entity_id
_entity_poly.type
_entity_poly.pdbx_seq_one_letter_code
_entity_poly.pdbx_strand_id
1 'polypeptide(L)'
;MAPSAEDFGRELEATAQEVLGRLQSRQLFQSPWDTAAFVVFFTFVGTVLVLLLLVIVRCCCCCNSPRSQVSPVKRSPKGLDNLALEP
;
A
#
# COMPACT_ATOMS: atom_id res chain seq x y z
N MET A 1 10.80 -16.59 28.63
CA MET A 1 10.66 -15.14 28.83
C MET A 1 10.72 -14.52 27.43
N ALA A 2 9.58 -14.15 26.84
CA ALA A 2 9.59 -13.49 25.53
C ALA A 2 9.94 -12.00 25.74
N PRO A 3 10.84 -11.41 24.95
CA PRO A 3 11.13 -9.98 25.06
C PRO A 3 9.85 -9.21 24.79
N SER A 4 9.48 -8.34 25.73
CA SER A 4 8.26 -7.54 25.65
C SER A 4 8.45 -6.48 24.56
N ALA A 5 7.38 -6.12 23.84
CA ALA A 5 7.44 -5.07 22.82
C ALA A 5 7.93 -3.72 23.37
N GLU A 6 7.88 -3.53 24.69
CA GLU A 6 8.35 -2.36 25.42
C GLU A 6 9.89 -2.28 25.45
N ASP A 7 10.59 -3.41 25.57
CA ASP A 7 12.06 -3.47 25.49
C ASP A 7 12.53 -3.14 24.07
N PHE A 8 11.84 -3.69 23.07
CA PHE A 8 12.14 -3.41 21.65
C PHE A 8 11.91 -1.93 21.29
N GLY A 9 10.85 -1.32 21.86
CA GLY A 9 10.57 0.11 21.70
C GLY A 9 11.68 0.98 22.30
N ARG A 10 12.19 0.63 23.48
CA ARG A 10 13.31 1.35 24.12
C ARG A 10 14.62 1.22 23.35
N GLU A 11 14.92 0.04 22.83
CA GLU A 11 16.11 -0.17 21.99
C GLU A 11 16.01 0.59 20.65
N LEU A 12 14.82 0.62 20.04
CA LEU A 12 14.54 1.42 18.85
C LEU A 12 14.67 2.92 19.11
N GLU A 13 14.18 3.42 20.24
CA GLU A 13 14.27 4.83 20.61
C GLU A 13 15.71 5.27 20.86
N ALA A 14 16.49 4.47 21.61
CA ALA A 14 17.90 4.73 21.84
C ALA A 14 18.70 4.70 20.52
N THR A 15 18.44 3.71 19.67
CA THR A 15 19.08 3.59 18.35
C THR A 15 18.67 4.75 17.44
N ALA A 16 17.39 5.14 17.45
CA ALA A 16 16.91 6.27 16.67
C ALA A 16 17.59 7.57 17.12
N GLN A 17 17.71 7.83 18.42
CA GLN A 17 18.38 9.03 18.93
C GLN A 17 19.88 9.06 18.62
N GLU A 18 20.58 7.93 18.72
CA GLU A 18 22.00 7.80 18.32
C GLU A 18 22.15 8.09 16.83
N VAL A 19 21.34 7.45 15.98
CA VAL A 19 21.43 7.57 14.52
C VAL A 19 20.98 8.96 14.05
N LEU A 20 19.91 9.52 14.63
CA LEU A 20 19.44 10.88 14.36
C LEU A 20 20.46 11.92 14.83
N GLY A 21 21.06 11.77 16.01
CA GLY A 21 22.11 12.65 16.50
C GLY A 21 23.36 12.60 15.61
N ARG A 22 23.70 11.43 15.08
CA ARG A 22 24.80 11.25 14.11
C ARG A 22 24.48 11.87 12.75
N LEU A 23 23.27 11.68 12.23
CA LEU A 23 22.78 12.29 10.98
C LEU A 23 22.67 13.82 11.07
N GLN A 24 22.28 14.34 12.25
CA GLN A 24 22.18 15.76 12.51
C GLN A 24 23.56 16.41 12.67
N SER A 25 24.51 15.75 13.34
CA SER A 25 25.87 16.31 13.53
C SER A 25 26.72 16.24 12.26
N ARG A 26 26.56 15.20 11.43
CA ARG A 26 27.19 15.11 10.12
C ARG A 26 26.33 15.85 9.12
N GLN A 27 26.44 17.18 9.03
CA GLN A 27 26.46 17.98 7.79
C GLN A 27 25.54 17.67 6.58
N LEU A 28 24.57 16.78 6.68
CA LEU A 28 23.68 16.32 5.59
C LEU A 28 22.61 17.39 5.24
N PHE A 29 22.54 18.45 6.06
CA PHE A 29 21.63 19.58 5.88
C PHE A 29 22.34 20.90 5.58
N GLN A 30 23.66 20.90 5.36
CA GLN A 30 24.40 22.16 5.18
C GLN A 30 24.39 22.66 3.73
N SER A 31 24.22 21.77 2.76
CA SER A 31 24.08 22.13 1.34
C SER A 31 22.61 22.09 0.92
N PRO A 32 22.11 23.11 0.20
CA PRO A 32 20.76 23.06 -0.37
C PRO A 32 20.60 21.90 -1.36
N TRP A 33 21.68 21.46 -2.00
CA TRP A 33 21.68 20.33 -2.92
C TRP A 33 21.52 18.97 -2.21
N ASP A 34 22.12 18.80 -1.04
CA ASP A 34 21.97 17.58 -0.25
C ASP A 34 20.54 17.45 0.26
N THR A 35 19.96 18.55 0.75
CA THR A 35 18.55 18.59 1.16
C THR A 35 17.62 18.25 -0.01
N ALA A 36 17.87 18.81 -1.21
CA ALA A 36 17.08 18.48 -2.39
C ALA A 36 17.18 16.99 -2.76
N ALA A 37 18.38 16.42 -2.72
CA ALA A 37 18.61 14.99 -2.96
C ALA A 37 17.88 14.12 -1.92
N PHE A 38 17.94 14.48 -0.63
CA PHE A 38 17.20 13.79 0.43
C PHE A 38 15.69 13.85 0.21
N VAL A 39 15.15 15.02 -0.13
CA VAL A 39 13.70 15.18 -0.38
C VAL A 39 13.27 14.31 -1.56
N VAL A 40 14.02 14.29 -2.65
CA VAL A 40 13.72 13.41 -3.81
C VAL A 40 13.78 11.94 -3.42
N PHE A 41 14.82 11.54 -2.67
CA PHE A 41 14.98 10.17 -2.19
C PHE A 41 13.82 9.74 -1.27
N PHE A 42 13.50 10.54 -0.26
CA PHE A 42 12.38 10.27 0.64
C PHE A 42 11.02 10.28 -0.07
N THR A 43 10.85 11.15 -1.08
CA THR A 43 9.62 11.15 -1.90
C THR A 43 9.52 9.88 -2.72
N PHE A 44 10.63 9.39 -3.30
CA PHE A 44 10.64 8.13 -4.04
C PHE A 44 10.34 6.94 -3.11
N VAL A 45 11.05 6.82 -2.00
CA VAL A 45 10.80 5.74 -1.01
C VAL A 45 9.38 5.83 -0.45
N GLY A 46 8.93 7.05 -0.12
CA GLY A 46 7.59 7.32 0.37
C GLY A 46 6.49 6.93 -0.62
N THR A 47 6.65 7.27 -1.90
CA THR A 47 5.68 6.89 -2.94
C THR A 47 5.63 5.38 -3.14
N VAL A 48 6.77 4.68 -3.14
CA VAL A 48 6.83 3.21 -3.19
C VAL A 48 6.12 2.58 -1.99
N LEU A 49 6.38 3.08 -0.77
CA LEU A 49 5.72 2.60 0.44
C LEU A 49 4.21 2.85 0.43
N VAL A 50 3.77 4.04 -0.01
CA VAL A 50 2.35 4.37 -0.13
C VAL A 50 1.67 3.46 -1.15
N LEU A 51 2.29 3.23 -2.32
CA LEU A 51 1.76 2.31 -3.33
C LEU A 51 1.65 0.88 -2.79
N LEU A 52 2.67 0.41 -2.07
CA LEU A 52 2.66 -0.90 -1.44
C LEU A 52 1.53 -1.01 -0.41
N LEU A 53 1.35 0.00 0.44
CA LEU A 53 0.25 0.07 1.40
C LEU A 53 -1.11 0.07 0.71
N LEU A 54 -1.28 0.82 -0.38
CA LEU A 54 -2.53 0.82 -1.15
C LEU A 54 -2.84 -0.56 -1.76
N VAL A 55 -1.82 -1.29 -2.22
CA VAL A 55 -1.97 -2.67 -2.70
C VAL A 55 -2.39 -3.59 -1.55
N ILE A 56 -1.76 -3.48 -0.39
CA ILE A 56 -2.12 -4.25 0.81
C ILE A 56 -3.56 -3.95 1.21
N VAL A 57 -3.96 -2.68 1.30
CA VAL A 57 -5.33 -2.29 1.66
C VAL A 57 -6.33 -2.81 0.64
N ARG A 58 -6.08 -2.68 -0.67
CA ARG A 58 -6.99 -3.24 -1.68
C ARG A 58 -7.04 -4.76 -1.64
N CYS A 59 -5.91 -5.44 -1.47
CA CYS A 59 -5.86 -6.89 -1.44
C CYS A 59 -6.51 -7.45 -0.16
N CYS A 60 -6.19 -6.88 1.01
CA CYS A 60 -6.67 -7.38 2.29
C CYS A 60 -8.10 -6.91 2.63
N CYS A 61 -8.50 -5.69 2.23
CA CYS A 61 -9.83 -5.15 2.54
C CYS A 61 -10.85 -5.35 1.41
N CYS A 62 -10.44 -5.48 0.13
CA CYS A 62 -11.37 -5.71 -0.98
C CYS A 62 -11.42 -7.17 -1.46
N CYS A 63 -10.42 -8.03 -1.19
CA CYS A 63 -10.49 -9.46 -1.53
C CYS A 63 -11.11 -10.35 -0.44
N ASN A 64 -11.31 -9.83 0.78
CA ASN A 64 -12.08 -10.51 1.84
C ASN A 64 -13.59 -10.25 1.77
N SER A 65 -14.06 -9.48 0.79
CA SER A 65 -15.48 -9.55 0.43
C SER A 65 -15.68 -10.85 -0.36
N PRO A 66 -16.42 -11.86 0.16
CA PRO A 66 -16.92 -12.88 -0.73
C PRO A 66 -17.67 -12.12 -1.82
N ARG A 67 -17.37 -12.45 -3.06
CA ARG A 67 -18.04 -11.91 -4.23
C ARG A 67 -19.51 -12.37 -4.20
N SER A 68 -20.32 -11.82 -3.30
CA SER A 68 -21.78 -11.81 -3.40
C SER A 68 -22.18 -10.72 -4.40
N GLN A 69 -21.50 -10.67 -5.54
CA GLN A 69 -22.14 -10.17 -6.73
C GLN A 69 -22.99 -11.31 -7.26
N VAL A 70 -24.22 -11.33 -6.74
CA VAL A 70 -25.42 -11.77 -7.47
C VAL A 70 -25.14 -11.64 -8.96
N SER A 71 -25.16 -12.76 -9.68
CA SER A 71 -24.98 -12.82 -11.13
C SER A 71 -25.72 -11.66 -11.81
N PRO A 72 -25.04 -10.74 -12.51
CA PRO A 72 -25.75 -9.84 -13.40
C PRO A 72 -26.10 -10.66 -14.63
N VAL A 73 -27.36 -11.10 -14.68
CA VAL A 73 -28.09 -11.39 -15.90
C VAL A 73 -27.53 -12.58 -16.70
N LYS A 74 -28.18 -13.74 -16.54
CA LYS A 74 -28.29 -14.71 -17.65
C LYS A 74 -28.74 -13.91 -18.88
N ARG A 75 -27.83 -13.60 -19.79
CA ARG A 75 -28.20 -13.28 -21.17
C ARG A 75 -28.78 -14.56 -21.74
N SER A 76 -30.10 -14.73 -21.61
CA SER A 76 -30.81 -15.66 -22.46
C SER A 76 -30.53 -15.18 -23.89
N PRO A 77 -30.02 -16.03 -24.80
CA PRO A 77 -30.11 -15.70 -26.21
C PRO A 77 -31.60 -15.57 -26.50
N LYS A 78 -32.08 -14.34 -26.75
CA LYS A 78 -33.41 -14.13 -27.31
C LYS A 78 -33.36 -14.70 -28.72
N GLY A 79 -33.63 -16.01 -28.83
CA GLY A 79 -34.09 -16.57 -30.08
C GLY A 79 -35.35 -15.83 -30.46
N LEU A 80 -35.40 -15.26 -31.66
CA LEU A 80 -36.68 -14.86 -32.24
C LEU A 80 -37.45 -16.15 -32.46
N ASP A 81 -38.51 -16.36 -31.69
CA ASP A 81 -39.49 -17.40 -31.98
C ASP A 81 -40.13 -17.06 -33.33
N ASN A 82 -39.65 -17.73 -34.38
CA ASN A 82 -40.22 -17.62 -35.72
C ASN A 82 -41.54 -18.40 -35.75
N LEU A 83 -42.63 -17.74 -35.38
CA LEU A 83 -44.02 -18.19 -35.52
C LEU A 83 -44.50 -18.24 -37.00
N ALA A 84 -43.57 -18.28 -37.96
CA ALA A 84 -43.87 -18.12 -39.39
C ALA A 84 -43.90 -19.45 -40.18
N LEU A 85 -43.89 -20.60 -39.51
CA LEU A 85 -44.10 -21.90 -40.15
C LEU A 85 -45.25 -22.66 -39.47
N GLU A 86 -46.47 -22.18 -39.69
CA GLU A 86 -47.59 -23.09 -39.97
C GLU A 86 -47.69 -23.20 -41.49
N PRO A 87 -47.43 -24.39 -42.03
CA PRO A 87 -48.53 -25.14 -42.64
C PRO A 87 -48.64 -26.60 -42.18
#